data_AF-A0A6N8GE77-F1
#
_entry.id   AF-A0A6N8GE77-F1
#
_cell.length_a   1.000
_cell.length_b   1.000
_cell.length_c   1.000
_cell.angle_alpha   90.00
_cell.angle_beta   90.00
_cell.angle_gamma   90.00
#
_symmetry.space_group_name_H-M   'P 1'
#
loop_
_entity.id
_entity.type
_entity.pdbx_description
1 polymer ?
#
loop_
_entity_poly.entity_id
_entity_poly.type
_entity_poly.pdbx_seq_one_letter_code
_entity_poly.pdbx_strand_id
1 'polypeptide(L)'
;MALYSSGHISNVENGHTMPSTGPVYYYVTEFLRRTPGAPGTAQAREVSEERRRTQRLNQRQQNRHSVPLTAPPGASGDTIRQGYEVRETEDCHHVAGGDVNTEVDVIRSVVPLYPGVSLVSAAYNYHRDTGTGVLTIEPGIGCSVAAVRETGSGHLSAVLRIDRERDPRDGEPFSFSYRVLVGSLIPTAHAPLQGEAGEWALCTARPHHAS
;
A
#
# COMPACT_ATOMS: atom_id res chain seq x y z
N MET A 1 44.49 11.48 14.00
CA MET A 1 44.60 10.12 13.44
C MET A 1 43.44 9.94 12.46
N ALA A 2 43.67 10.14 11.16
CA ALA A 2 42.59 10.09 10.17
C ALA A 2 42.33 8.63 9.78
N LEU A 3 41.20 8.07 10.23
CA LEU A 3 40.86 6.65 10.07
C LEU A 3 40.45 6.27 8.63
N TYR A 4 40.28 7.23 7.73
CA TYR A 4 39.85 6.98 6.35
C TYR A 4 40.59 7.90 5.36
N SER A 5 40.96 7.38 4.19
CA SER A 5 41.58 8.17 3.14
C SER A 5 40.56 9.08 2.44
N SER A 6 40.99 10.27 2.01
CA SER A 6 40.15 11.21 1.26
C SER A 6 39.56 10.59 -0.02
N GLY A 7 40.28 9.66 -0.65
CA GLY A 7 39.79 8.90 -1.81
C GLY A 7 38.59 8.00 -1.48
N HIS A 8 38.55 7.39 -0.28
CA HIS A 8 37.41 6.58 0.14
C HIS A 8 36.17 7.44 0.35
N ILE A 9 36.33 8.62 0.95
CA ILE A 9 35.23 9.59 1.18
C ILE A 9 34.68 10.07 -0.17
N SER A 10 35.55 10.45 -1.11
CA SER A 10 35.15 10.92 -2.43
C SER A 10 34.39 9.85 -3.25
N ASN A 11 34.78 8.59 -3.16
CA ASN A 11 34.07 7.49 -3.85
C ASN A 11 32.67 7.23 -3.25
N VAL A 12 32.52 7.40 -1.94
CA VAL A 12 31.22 7.30 -1.25
C VAL A 12 30.32 8.47 -1.65
N GLU A 13 30.84 9.71 -1.60
CA GLU A 13 30.06 10.92 -1.93
C GLU A 13 29.56 10.93 -3.38
N ASN A 14 30.35 10.39 -4.31
CA ASN A 14 29.97 10.27 -5.72
C ASN A 14 29.16 9.00 -6.03
N GLY A 15 28.81 8.20 -5.03
CA GLY A 15 27.99 6.98 -5.20
C GLY A 15 28.70 5.83 -5.92
N HIS A 16 30.02 5.88 -6.07
CA HIS A 16 30.82 4.81 -6.67
C HIS A 16 31.08 3.65 -5.70
N THR A 17 30.86 3.85 -4.40
CA THR A 17 31.05 2.83 -3.37
C THR A 17 30.02 2.99 -2.27
N MET A 18 29.40 1.88 -1.85
CA MET A 18 28.48 1.88 -0.73
C MET A 18 29.28 2.08 0.58
N PRO A 19 28.90 3.03 1.46
CA PRO A 19 29.69 3.28 2.66
C PRO A 19 29.58 2.10 3.64
N SER A 20 30.71 1.74 4.24
CA SER A 20 30.72 0.79 5.35
C SER A 20 30.12 1.44 6.61
N THR A 21 29.69 0.62 7.58
CA THR A 21 29.02 1.09 8.81
C THR A 21 29.88 2.02 9.66
N GLY A 22 31.21 1.86 9.65
CA GLY A 22 32.16 2.69 10.40
C GLY A 22 32.16 4.17 9.99
N PRO A 23 32.40 4.50 8.70
CA PRO A 23 32.30 5.86 8.17
C PRO A 23 30.94 6.52 8.41
N VAL A 24 29.84 5.80 8.21
CA VAL A 24 28.49 6.32 8.46
C VAL A 24 28.32 6.69 9.93
N TYR A 25 28.73 5.80 10.83
CA TYR A 25 28.65 6.06 12.26
C TYR A 25 29.49 7.28 12.64
N TYR A 26 30.75 7.36 12.20
CA TYR A 26 31.64 8.50 12.46
C TYR A 26 31.03 9.83 11.96
N TYR A 27 30.53 9.84 10.72
CA TYR A 27 29.92 11.02 10.11
C TYR A 27 28.69 11.49 10.89
N VAL A 28 27.83 10.56 11.31
CA VAL A 28 26.66 10.83 12.14
C VAL A 28 27.08 11.34 13.53
N THR A 29 28.06 10.71 14.17
CA THR A 29 28.48 11.11 15.52
C THR A 29 29.23 12.44 15.57
N GLU A 30 30.06 12.75 14.57
CA GLU A 30 30.86 13.98 14.59
C GLU A 30 30.13 15.18 13.99
N PHE A 31 29.40 14.99 12.89
CA PHE A 31 28.80 16.11 12.17
C PHE A 31 27.32 16.34 12.53
N LEU A 32 26.57 15.31 12.93
CA LEU A 32 25.14 15.47 13.28
C LEU A 32 24.88 15.73 14.78
N ARG A 33 25.90 15.62 15.66
CA ARG A 33 25.73 15.94 17.09
C ARG A 33 25.80 17.44 17.43
N ARG A 34 26.07 18.32 16.47
CA ARG A 34 26.26 19.76 16.72
C ARG A 34 25.23 20.71 16.12
N THR A 35 24.08 20.23 15.63
CA THR A 35 23.02 21.17 15.21
C THR A 35 21.62 20.61 15.49
N PRO A 36 20.97 21.02 16.58
CA PRO A 36 19.51 20.95 16.66
C PRO A 36 18.96 21.86 15.56
N GLY A 37 18.31 21.27 14.54
CA GLY A 37 17.60 22.04 13.49
C GLY A 37 18.41 22.43 12.26
N ALA A 38 19.20 21.52 11.67
CA ALA A 38 19.88 21.79 10.40
C ALA A 38 18.88 21.92 9.22
N PRO A 39 18.72 23.12 8.61
CA PRO A 39 17.79 23.35 7.49
C PRO A 39 18.11 22.51 6.23
N GLY A 40 19.33 21.97 6.12
CA GLY A 40 19.74 21.11 5.01
C GLY A 40 19.03 19.75 4.95
N THR A 41 18.54 19.20 6.07
CA THR A 41 17.85 17.89 6.07
C THR A 41 16.42 17.98 5.54
N ALA A 42 15.71 19.07 5.83
CA ALA A 42 14.40 19.35 5.26
C ALA A 42 14.50 19.64 3.76
N GLN A 43 15.48 20.46 3.36
CA GLN A 43 15.72 20.79 1.95
C GLN A 43 16.16 19.56 1.13
N ALA A 44 17.02 18.70 1.68
CA ALA A 44 17.41 17.45 1.02
C ALA A 44 16.23 16.46 0.88
N ARG A 45 15.34 16.42 1.87
CA ARG A 45 14.09 15.64 1.79
C ARG A 45 13.18 16.19 0.70
N GLU A 46 12.94 17.49 0.68
CA GLU A 46 12.10 18.16 -0.32
C GLU A 46 12.63 17.93 -1.74
N VAL A 47 13.94 18.10 -1.97
CA VAL A 47 14.57 17.84 -3.28
C VAL A 47 14.48 16.36 -3.67
N SER A 48 14.66 15.45 -2.71
CA SER A 48 14.51 14.01 -2.96
C SER A 48 13.06 13.63 -3.28
N GLU A 49 12.09 14.21 -2.58
CA GLU A 49 10.66 14.00 -2.80
C GLU A 49 10.23 14.55 -4.16
N GLU A 50 10.68 15.76 -4.52
CA GLU A 50 10.40 16.36 -5.82
C GLU A 50 11.02 15.53 -6.95
N ARG A 51 12.27 15.06 -6.80
CA ARG A 51 12.90 14.18 -7.80
C ARG A 51 12.13 12.86 -7.98
N ARG A 52 11.68 12.24 -6.88
CA ARG A 52 10.83 11.03 -6.94
C ARG A 52 9.49 11.33 -7.61
N ARG A 53 8.89 12.48 -7.31
CA ARG A 53 7.64 12.94 -7.92
C ARG A 53 7.78 13.13 -9.43
N THR A 54 8.83 13.81 -9.89
CA THR A 54 9.10 14.01 -11.32
C THR A 54 9.34 12.68 -12.03
N GLN A 55 10.14 11.77 -11.43
CA GLN A 55 10.37 10.43 -11.99
C GLN A 55 9.07 9.63 -12.13
N ARG A 56 8.20 9.66 -11.11
CA ARG A 56 6.89 8.99 -11.14
C ARG A 56 6.00 9.55 -12.25
N LEU A 57 5.95 10.88 -12.41
CA LEU A 57 5.17 11.52 -13.47
C LEU A 57 5.67 11.13 -14.87
N ASN A 58 6.99 11.14 -15.08
CA ASN A 58 7.59 10.73 -16.35
C ASN A 58 7.31 9.25 -16.65
N GLN A 59 7.43 8.38 -15.65
CA GLN A 59 7.13 6.95 -15.82
C GLN A 59 5.65 6.70 -16.16
N ARG A 60 4.72 7.43 -15.53
CA ARG A 60 3.29 7.37 -15.89
C ARG A 60 3.04 7.77 -17.34
N GLN A 61 3.67 8.85 -17.79
CA GLN A 61 3.54 9.29 -19.18
C GLN A 61 4.10 8.25 -20.17
N GLN A 62 5.20 7.60 -19.82
CA GLN A 62 5.76 6.53 -20.65
C GLN A 62 4.84 5.30 -20.69
N ASN A 63 4.33 4.85 -19.54
CA ASN A 63 3.51 3.65 -19.45
C ASN A 63 2.16 3.80 -20.19
N ARG A 64 1.63 5.02 -20.33
CA ARG A 64 0.42 5.31 -21.13
C ARG A 64 0.49 4.85 -22.58
N HIS A 65 1.69 4.79 -23.15
CA HIS A 65 1.94 4.39 -24.53
C HIS A 65 2.65 3.03 -24.63
N SER A 66 2.78 2.32 -23.52
CA SER A 66 3.42 1.01 -23.48
C SER A 66 2.48 -0.10 -23.94
N VAL A 67 3.05 -1.29 -24.13
CA VAL A 67 2.30 -2.52 -24.47
C VAL A 67 1.31 -2.84 -23.34
N PRO A 68 0.11 -3.35 -23.64
CA PRO A 68 -0.85 -3.74 -22.61
C PRO A 68 -0.26 -4.71 -21.58
N LEU A 69 -0.53 -4.47 -20.31
CA LEU A 69 -0.11 -5.35 -19.21
C LEU A 69 -1.19 -6.39 -18.94
N THR A 70 -0.98 -7.61 -19.42
CA THR A 70 -1.87 -8.75 -19.14
C THR A 70 -1.27 -9.63 -18.04
N ALA A 71 -1.88 -9.58 -16.85
CA ALA A 71 -1.55 -10.49 -15.76
C ALA A 71 -2.58 -11.62 -15.67
N PRO A 72 -2.18 -12.90 -15.52
CA PRO A 72 -3.13 -13.97 -15.23
C PRO A 72 -3.64 -13.86 -13.78
N PRO A 73 -4.85 -14.34 -13.45
CA PRO A 73 -5.39 -14.32 -12.08
C PRO A 73 -4.51 -15.01 -11.03
N GLY A 74 -3.65 -15.95 -11.45
CA GLY A 74 -2.70 -16.64 -10.57
C GLY A 74 -1.38 -15.90 -10.33
N ALA A 75 -1.18 -14.73 -10.93
CA ALA A 75 0.03 -13.92 -10.76
C ALA A 75 0.19 -13.43 -9.32
N SER A 76 1.41 -13.01 -8.96
CA SER A 76 1.66 -12.41 -7.66
C SER A 76 0.91 -11.08 -7.51
N GLY A 77 0.50 -10.74 -6.29
CA GLY A 77 -0.14 -9.45 -6.00
C GLY A 77 0.74 -8.27 -6.41
N ASP A 78 2.06 -8.41 -6.33
CA ASP A 78 3.00 -7.35 -6.70
C ASP A 78 3.08 -7.15 -8.22
N THR A 79 3.04 -8.22 -9.00
CA THR A 79 2.91 -8.14 -10.47
C THR A 79 1.62 -7.44 -10.87
N ILE A 80 0.51 -7.76 -10.21
CA ILE A 80 -0.79 -7.14 -10.49
C ILE A 80 -0.77 -5.66 -10.07
N ARG A 81 -0.19 -5.32 -8.91
CA ARG A 81 -0.06 -3.95 -8.40
C ARG A 81 0.80 -3.03 -9.26
N GLN A 82 1.70 -3.56 -10.10
CA GLN A 82 2.42 -2.74 -11.07
C GLN A 82 1.50 -2.13 -12.13
N GLY A 83 0.32 -2.74 -12.36
CA GLY A 83 -0.63 -2.30 -13.39
C GLY A 83 -1.42 -1.04 -13.05
N TYR A 84 -1.55 -0.67 -11.77
CA TYR A 84 -2.42 0.42 -11.36
C TYR A 84 -1.87 1.19 -10.17
N GLU A 85 -2.40 2.38 -9.95
CA GLU A 85 -2.21 3.19 -8.75
C GLU A 85 -3.52 3.27 -7.97
N VAL A 86 -3.48 3.06 -6.66
CA VAL A 86 -4.63 3.33 -5.78
C VAL A 86 -4.69 4.82 -5.52
N ARG A 87 -5.83 5.46 -5.81
CA ARG A 87 -6.09 6.87 -5.48
C ARG A 87 -6.67 7.00 -4.09
N GLU A 88 -7.69 6.21 -3.82
CA GLU A 88 -8.48 6.31 -2.61
C GLU A 88 -8.94 4.92 -2.18
N THR A 89 -9.03 4.75 -0.86
CA THR A 89 -9.65 3.59 -0.26
C THR A 89 -10.47 4.07 0.92
N GLU A 90 -11.75 3.74 0.88
CA GLU A 90 -12.69 3.94 1.98
C GLU A 90 -13.03 2.57 2.55
N ASP A 91 -12.79 2.41 3.84
CA ASP A 91 -13.10 1.19 4.58
C ASP A 91 -14.18 1.53 5.63
N CYS A 92 -15.34 0.88 5.55
CA CYS A 92 -16.41 0.97 6.53
C CYS A 92 -16.49 -0.33 7.33
N HIS A 93 -16.16 -0.24 8.62
CA HIS A 93 -16.17 -1.37 9.53
C HIS A 93 -17.53 -1.49 10.21
N HIS A 94 -18.10 -2.69 10.18
CA HIS A 94 -19.31 -3.03 10.92
C HIS A 94 -18.98 -3.95 12.08
N VAL A 95 -19.42 -3.54 13.27
CA VAL A 95 -19.23 -4.28 14.52
C VAL A 95 -20.60 -4.75 14.99
N ALA A 96 -20.80 -6.07 15.01
CA ALA A 96 -21.97 -6.65 15.65
C ALA A 96 -21.80 -6.61 17.17
N GLY A 97 -22.92 -6.53 17.91
CA GLY A 97 -22.90 -6.42 19.37
C GLY A 97 -22.00 -7.47 20.04
N GLY A 98 -21.12 -7.02 20.95
CA GLY A 98 -20.10 -7.87 21.59
C GLY A 98 -18.68 -7.71 21.04
N ASP A 99 -18.39 -6.57 20.39
CA ASP A 99 -17.06 -6.16 19.90
C ASP A 99 -16.47 -7.05 18.80
N VAL A 100 -17.25 -7.91 18.15
CA VAL A 100 -16.74 -8.73 17.04
C VAL A 100 -16.88 -7.94 15.74
N ASN A 101 -15.73 -7.54 15.16
CA ASN A 101 -15.71 -7.06 13.78
C ASN A 101 -16.31 -8.17 12.93
N THR A 102 -17.40 -7.88 12.23
CA THR A 102 -18.13 -8.88 11.47
C THR A 102 -17.91 -8.67 9.98
N GLU A 103 -17.74 -7.42 9.56
CA GLU A 103 -17.70 -7.04 8.16
C GLU A 103 -16.89 -5.76 7.94
N VAL A 104 -16.19 -5.69 6.80
CA VAL A 104 -15.57 -4.48 6.29
C VAL A 104 -16.02 -4.27 4.84
N ASP A 105 -16.84 -3.26 4.62
CA ASP A 105 -17.17 -2.78 3.27
C ASP A 105 -16.04 -1.89 2.77
N VAL A 106 -15.54 -2.17 1.57
CA VAL A 106 -14.39 -1.47 0.99
C VAL A 106 -14.79 -0.87 -0.35
N ILE A 107 -14.59 0.43 -0.51
CA ILE A 107 -14.68 1.13 -1.79
C ILE A 107 -13.26 1.56 -2.16
N ARG A 108 -12.80 1.17 -3.34
CA ARG A 108 -11.44 1.49 -3.81
C ARG A 108 -11.49 2.16 -5.17
N SER A 109 -10.78 3.27 -5.29
CA SER A 109 -10.57 3.97 -6.54
C SER A 109 -9.15 3.74 -7.07
N VAL A 110 -9.03 3.28 -8.31
CA VAL A 110 -7.75 2.98 -8.96
C VAL A 110 -7.60 3.68 -10.30
N VAL A 111 -6.37 4.04 -10.66
CA VAL A 111 -6.02 4.56 -11.98
C VAL A 111 -5.09 3.55 -12.66
N PRO A 112 -5.42 3.04 -13.86
CA PRO A 112 -4.50 2.19 -14.60
C PRO A 112 -3.22 2.94 -14.95
N LEU A 113 -2.08 2.25 -14.88
CA LEU A 113 -0.78 2.74 -15.32
C LEU A 113 -0.43 2.23 -16.71
N TYR A 114 -0.97 1.07 -17.11
CA TYR A 114 -0.77 0.40 -18.39
C TYR A 114 -2.13 0.15 -19.05
N PRO A 115 -2.22 0.12 -20.39
CA PRO A 115 -3.41 -0.41 -21.07
C PRO A 115 -3.63 -1.88 -20.67
N GLY A 116 -4.84 -2.43 -20.80
CA GLY A 116 -5.06 -3.85 -20.48
C GLY A 116 -5.41 -4.17 -19.04
N VAL A 117 -5.38 -3.18 -18.14
CA VAL A 117 -5.52 -3.45 -16.71
C VAL A 117 -6.95 -3.85 -16.40
N SER A 118 -7.10 -5.09 -15.95
CA SER A 118 -8.39 -5.70 -15.60
C SER A 118 -8.36 -6.43 -14.25
N LEU A 119 -7.20 -6.49 -13.58
CA LEU A 119 -7.03 -7.15 -12.29
C LEU A 119 -6.51 -6.17 -11.24
N VAL A 120 -7.03 -6.32 -10.02
CA VAL A 120 -6.62 -5.56 -8.83
C VAL A 120 -6.37 -6.54 -7.70
N SER A 121 -5.31 -6.32 -6.91
CA SER A 121 -4.99 -7.16 -5.76
C SER A 121 -5.46 -6.51 -4.46
N ALA A 122 -6.06 -7.32 -3.59
CA ALA A 122 -6.40 -6.96 -2.23
C ALA A 122 -5.79 -7.98 -1.26
N ALA A 123 -5.42 -7.53 -0.07
CA ALA A 123 -4.77 -8.36 0.93
C ALA A 123 -5.19 -7.93 2.33
N TYR A 124 -5.58 -8.90 3.15
CA TYR A 124 -6.15 -8.71 4.48
C TYR A 124 -5.50 -9.65 5.49
N ASN A 125 -5.45 -9.21 6.73
CA ASN A 125 -5.05 -10.01 7.87
C ASN A 125 -5.90 -9.57 9.06
N TYR A 126 -6.47 -10.54 9.77
CA TYR A 126 -7.15 -10.28 11.03
C TYR A 126 -6.23 -10.71 12.18
N HIS A 127 -5.42 -9.77 12.65
CA HIS A 127 -4.35 -10.03 13.62
C HIS A 127 -4.81 -10.65 14.96
N ARG A 128 -6.11 -10.64 15.27
CA ARG A 128 -6.68 -11.24 16.48
C ARG A 128 -6.99 -12.71 16.32
N ASP A 129 -7.31 -13.17 15.12
CA ASP A 129 -7.54 -14.57 14.80
C ASP A 129 -6.83 -14.91 13.49
N THR A 130 -5.71 -15.61 13.62
CA THR A 130 -4.85 -16.04 12.50
C THR A 130 -5.25 -17.40 11.95
N GLY A 131 -6.43 -17.92 12.35
CA GLY A 131 -7.01 -19.13 11.80
C GLY A 131 -7.28 -19.02 10.30
N THR A 132 -7.15 -20.13 9.59
CA THR A 132 -7.61 -20.25 8.20
C THR A 132 -9.14 -20.29 8.15
N GLY A 133 -9.75 -19.64 7.16
CA GLY A 133 -11.19 -19.53 6.98
C GLY A 133 -11.84 -18.43 7.82
N VAL A 134 -11.04 -17.65 8.58
CA VAL A 134 -11.53 -16.50 9.36
C VAL A 134 -11.96 -15.37 8.45
N LEU A 135 -11.26 -15.18 7.34
CA LEU A 135 -11.53 -14.10 6.40
C LEU A 135 -12.10 -14.66 5.10
N THR A 136 -13.24 -14.13 4.68
CA THR A 136 -13.77 -14.35 3.32
C THR A 136 -13.94 -13.01 2.61
N ILE A 137 -13.91 -13.05 1.28
CA ILE A 137 -14.10 -11.86 0.45
C ILE A 137 -15.26 -12.09 -0.51
N GLU A 138 -16.15 -11.10 -0.60
CA GLU A 138 -17.28 -11.10 -1.50
C GLU A 138 -17.17 -9.91 -2.47
N PRO A 139 -17.41 -10.12 -3.78
CA PRO A 139 -17.38 -9.03 -4.73
C PRO A 139 -18.58 -8.09 -4.53
N GLY A 140 -18.33 -6.79 -4.64
CA GLY A 140 -19.36 -5.77 -4.66
C GLY A 140 -19.61 -5.24 -6.07
N ILE A 141 -19.82 -3.94 -6.20
CA ILE A 141 -20.10 -3.28 -7.48
C ILE A 141 -18.79 -3.10 -8.25
N GLY A 142 -18.79 -3.35 -9.56
CA GLY A 142 -17.66 -3.01 -10.42
C GLY A 142 -16.55 -4.07 -10.46
N CYS A 143 -16.72 -5.19 -9.75
CA CYS A 143 -15.73 -6.26 -9.74
C CYS A 143 -16.31 -7.67 -9.50
N SER A 144 -15.47 -8.67 -9.76
CA SER A 144 -15.70 -10.08 -9.45
C SER A 144 -14.44 -10.70 -8.83
N VAL A 145 -14.59 -11.75 -8.04
CA VAL A 145 -13.43 -12.46 -7.47
C VAL A 145 -12.86 -13.41 -8.51
N ALA A 146 -11.60 -13.20 -8.91
CA ALA A 146 -10.90 -14.02 -9.90
C ALA A 146 -10.03 -15.11 -9.26
N ALA A 147 -9.43 -14.82 -8.10
CA ALA A 147 -8.70 -15.79 -7.31
C ALA A 147 -8.68 -15.38 -5.83
N VAL A 148 -8.67 -16.38 -4.95
CA VAL A 148 -8.47 -16.19 -3.51
C VAL A 148 -7.39 -17.15 -3.05
N ARG A 149 -6.48 -16.69 -2.21
CA ARG A 149 -5.45 -17.48 -1.56
C ARG A 149 -5.41 -17.11 -0.10
N GLU A 150 -5.39 -18.11 0.76
CA GLU A 150 -5.21 -17.93 2.18
C GLU A 150 -3.95 -18.68 2.63
N THR A 151 -3.12 -18.04 3.45
CA THR A 151 -1.97 -18.69 4.05
C THR A 151 -2.38 -19.42 5.33
N GLY A 152 -1.56 -20.36 5.80
CA GLY A 152 -1.75 -21.01 7.10
C GLY A 152 -1.68 -20.08 8.32
N SER A 153 -1.40 -18.79 8.11
CA SER A 153 -1.37 -17.75 9.15
C SER A 153 -2.57 -16.78 9.07
N GLY A 154 -3.65 -17.17 8.39
CA GLY A 154 -4.86 -16.35 8.25
C GLY A 154 -4.69 -15.10 7.38
N HIS A 155 -3.65 -15.06 6.54
CA HIS A 155 -3.48 -13.96 5.59
C HIS A 155 -4.28 -14.26 4.32
N LEU A 156 -5.29 -13.44 4.04
CA LEU A 156 -6.12 -13.52 2.84
C LEU A 156 -5.54 -12.62 1.75
N SER A 157 -5.28 -13.18 0.58
CA SER A 157 -4.96 -12.44 -0.64
C SER A 157 -6.00 -12.75 -1.71
N ALA A 158 -6.58 -11.71 -2.28
CA ALA A 158 -7.57 -11.81 -3.33
C ALA A 158 -7.11 -11.08 -4.59
N VAL A 159 -7.46 -11.64 -5.73
CA VAL A 159 -7.36 -10.99 -7.04
C VAL A 159 -8.79 -10.73 -7.49
N LEU A 160 -9.11 -9.46 -7.66
CA LEU A 160 -10.40 -8.98 -8.14
C LEU A 160 -10.26 -8.64 -9.62
N ARG A 161 -11.19 -9.11 -10.44
CA ARG A 161 -11.34 -8.68 -11.83
C ARG A 161 -12.34 -7.54 -11.88
N ILE A 162 -11.94 -6.42 -12.44
CA ILE A 162 -12.84 -5.28 -12.65
C ILE A 162 -13.67 -5.49 -13.92
N ASP A 163 -14.90 -4.99 -13.93
CA ASP A 163 -15.90 -5.32 -14.96
C ASP A 163 -15.52 -4.90 -16.38
N ARG A 164 -14.57 -3.98 -16.49
CA ARG A 164 -14.07 -3.49 -17.77
C ARG A 164 -12.57 -3.27 -17.70
N GLU A 165 -11.88 -3.66 -18.77
CA GLU A 165 -10.50 -3.28 -19.02
C GLU A 165 -10.35 -1.75 -19.04
N ARG A 166 -9.29 -1.26 -18.39
CA ARG A 166 -9.04 0.17 -18.23
C ARG A 166 -7.81 0.61 -18.98
N ASP A 167 -7.89 1.80 -19.56
CA ASP A 167 -6.81 2.43 -20.28
C ASP A 167 -6.29 3.67 -19.52
N PRO A 168 -4.97 3.82 -19.34
CA PRO A 168 -4.37 4.98 -18.66
C PRO A 168 -4.58 6.32 -19.38
N ARG A 169 -5.08 6.28 -20.62
CA ARG A 169 -5.46 7.47 -21.42
C ARG A 169 -6.85 8.00 -21.08
N ASP A 170 -7.73 7.18 -20.49
CA ASP A 170 -9.06 7.61 -20.07
C ASP A 170 -8.99 8.67 -18.96
N GLY A 171 -7.92 8.65 -18.16
CA GLY A 171 -7.61 9.66 -17.14
C GLY A 171 -8.48 9.58 -15.87
N GLU A 172 -9.69 9.03 -15.99
CA GLU A 172 -10.64 8.91 -14.89
C GLU A 172 -10.32 7.72 -13.98
N PRO A 173 -10.29 7.91 -12.64
CA PRO A 173 -10.23 6.82 -11.69
C PRO A 173 -11.42 5.87 -11.83
N PHE A 174 -11.17 4.58 -11.71
CA PHE A 174 -12.22 3.57 -11.63
C PHE A 174 -12.46 3.16 -10.18
N SER A 175 -13.71 3.33 -9.73
CA SER A 175 -14.14 2.92 -8.40
C SER A 175 -14.92 1.61 -8.45
N PHE A 176 -14.61 0.72 -7.52
CA PHE A 176 -15.32 -0.55 -7.32
C PHE A 176 -15.42 -0.84 -5.82
N SER A 177 -16.31 -1.75 -5.44
CA SER A 177 -16.46 -2.18 -4.06
C SER A 177 -16.38 -3.68 -3.89
N TYR A 178 -16.05 -4.10 -2.68
CA TYR A 178 -16.06 -5.49 -2.23
C TYR A 178 -16.16 -5.50 -0.71
N ARG A 179 -16.46 -6.67 -0.17
CA ARG A 179 -16.70 -6.87 1.26
C ARG A 179 -15.77 -7.93 1.79
N VAL A 180 -15.24 -7.69 2.99
CA VAL A 180 -14.46 -8.68 3.74
C VAL A 180 -15.29 -9.09 4.94
N LEU A 181 -15.67 -10.36 5.01
CA LEU A 181 -16.37 -10.92 6.16
C LEU A 181 -15.37 -11.53 7.14
N VAL A 182 -15.65 -11.37 8.42
CA VAL A 182 -14.80 -11.85 9.52
C VAL A 182 -15.60 -12.88 10.31
N GLY A 183 -15.31 -14.16 10.09
CA GLY A 183 -15.92 -15.31 10.77
C GLY A 183 -15.24 -15.67 12.10
N SER A 184 -14.63 -14.71 12.79
CA SER A 184 -13.93 -14.94 14.07
C SER A 184 -14.89 -14.82 15.25
N LEU A 185 -14.73 -15.69 16.26
CA LEU A 185 -15.42 -15.57 17.55
C LEU A 185 -14.63 -14.73 18.57
N ILE A 186 -13.43 -14.28 18.22
CA ILE A 186 -12.54 -13.48 19.08
C ILE A 186 -12.96 -12.00 19.00
N PRO A 187 -13.35 -11.37 20.14
CA PRO A 187 -13.70 -9.95 20.18
C PRO A 187 -12.52 -9.03 19.80
N THR A 188 -12.84 -7.91 19.16
CA THR A 188 -11.90 -6.80 18.94
C THR A 188 -11.74 -5.99 20.22
N ALA A 189 -10.54 -5.48 20.47
CA ALA A 189 -10.26 -4.74 21.72
C ALA A 189 -10.83 -3.31 21.73
N HIS A 190 -11.59 -2.90 20.71
CA HIS A 190 -12.31 -1.64 20.71
C HIS A 190 -13.72 -1.87 21.24
N ALA A 191 -13.84 -1.99 22.56
CA ALA A 191 -15.11 -1.81 23.23
C ALA A 191 -15.60 -0.38 22.96
N PRO A 192 -16.80 -0.16 22.41
CA PRO A 192 -17.42 1.15 22.47
C PRO A 192 -17.62 1.49 23.96
N LEU A 193 -17.37 2.76 24.29
CA LEU A 193 -17.78 3.31 25.59
C LEU A 193 -19.25 2.95 25.80
N GLN A 194 -19.52 2.16 26.84
CA GLN A 194 -20.83 1.58 27.14
C GLN A 194 -21.96 2.62 26.98
N GLY A 195 -22.76 2.47 25.93
CA GLY A 195 -23.88 3.33 25.62
C GLY A 195 -24.55 2.88 24.34
N GLU A 196 -25.58 2.05 24.48
CA GLU A 196 -26.48 1.55 23.44
C GLU A 196 -25.97 0.40 22.56
N ALA A 197 -26.69 -0.72 22.64
CA ALA A 197 -26.61 -1.84 21.71
C ALA A 197 -27.14 -1.41 20.33
N GLY A 198 -26.32 -0.68 19.59
CA GLY A 198 -26.53 -0.31 18.20
C GLY A 198 -25.47 -0.96 17.31
N GLU A 199 -25.84 -1.30 16.08
CA GLU A 199 -24.90 -1.57 15.01
C GLU A 199 -24.22 -0.25 14.66
N TRP A 200 -22.89 -0.18 14.77
CA TRP A 200 -22.12 1.02 14.47
C TRP A 200 -21.24 0.79 13.26
N ALA A 201 -21.33 1.70 12.28
CA ALA A 201 -20.44 1.75 11.13
C ALA A 201 -19.37 2.81 11.36
N LEU A 202 -18.09 2.42 11.34
CA LEU A 202 -16.97 3.36 11.35
C LEU A 202 -16.33 3.39 9.96
N CYS A 203 -16.56 4.48 9.22
CA CYS A 203 -15.96 4.70 7.91
C CYS A 203 -14.67 5.52 8.02
N THR A 204 -13.59 5.02 7.42
CA THR A 204 -12.34 5.75 7.29
C THR A 204 -11.96 5.90 5.82
N ALA A 205 -11.89 7.15 5.36
CA ALA A 205 -11.33 7.47 4.05
C ALA A 205 -9.82 7.68 4.21
N ARG A 206 -9.03 6.89 3.48
CA ARG A 206 -7.58 7.01 3.46
C ARG A 206 -7.14 7.41 2.05
N PRO A 207 -6.69 8.66 1.85
CA PRO A 207 -5.95 8.98 0.64
C PRO A 207 -4.70 8.10 0.66
N HIS A 208 -4.50 7.31 -0.40
CA HIS A 208 -3.32 6.47 -0.48
C HIS A 208 -2.13 7.37 -0.83
N HIS A 209 -1.48 7.94 0.19
CA HIS A 209 -0.21 8.63 0.01
C HIS A 209 0.83 7.59 -0.42
N ALA A 210 1.14 7.56 -1.72
CA ALA A 210 2.11 6.64 -2.31
C ALA A 210 3.47 6.81 -1.60
N SER A 211 3.77 5.88 -0.69
CA SER A 211 5.04 5.80 0.05
C SER A 211 6.24 5.67 -0.88
#